data_AF-A0A4W3GHU9-F1
#
_entry.id   AF-A0A4W3GHU9-F1
#
_cell.length_a   1.000
_cell.length_b   1.000
_cell.length_c   1.000
_cell.angle_alpha   90.00
_cell.angle_beta   90.00
_cell.angle_gamma   90.00
#
_symmetry.space_group_name_H-M   'P 1'
#
loop_
_entity.id
_entity.type
_entity.pdbx_description
1 polymer ?
#
loop_
_entity_poly.entity_id
_entity_poly.type
_entity_poly.pdbx_seq_one_letter_code
_entity_poly.pdbx_strand_id
1 'polypeptide(L)'
;MTVMKDFFIDLRLPYSVIRNEQVEIKAILYNYHTEKIKVQVEFPYNEHICSGATPQKRFKQTVEIHPKSSEAVFYTIIPLVLGDIAIE
;
A
#
# COMPACT_ATOMS: atom_id res chain seq x y z
N MET A 1 -0.28 24.66 12.88
CA MET A 1 -1.31 23.62 13.11
C MET A 1 -0.73 22.29 12.66
N THR A 2 -0.78 21.25 13.49
CA THR A 2 -0.19 19.93 13.18
C THR A 2 -1.31 18.92 13.00
N VAL A 3 -1.35 18.21 11.87
CA VAL A 3 -2.32 17.14 11.61
C VAL A 3 -1.63 15.81 11.86
N MET A 4 -2.19 14.99 12.74
CA MET A 4 -1.61 13.71 13.14
C MET A 4 -2.73 12.74 13.53
N LYS A 5 -2.56 11.46 13.18
CA LYS A 5 -3.43 10.34 13.57
C LYS A 5 -2.57 9.28 14.25
N ASP A 6 -3.16 8.53 15.18
CA ASP A 6 -2.44 7.49 15.93
C ASP A 6 -2.10 6.25 15.08
N PHE A 7 -2.89 5.99 14.04
CA PHE A 7 -2.63 4.96 13.03
C PHE A 7 -2.88 5.51 11.63
N PHE A 8 -1.91 5.33 10.73
CA PHE A 8 -2.02 5.73 9.32
C PHE A 8 -1.04 4.97 8.44
N ILE A 9 -1.24 5.11 7.13
CA ILE A 9 -0.41 4.53 6.07
C ILE A 9 0.34 5.68 5.38
N ASP A 10 1.65 5.55 5.24
CA ASP A 10 2.50 6.39 4.39
C ASP A 10 2.82 5.61 3.11
N LEU A 11 2.20 6.02 2.01
CA LEU A 11 2.39 5.38 0.70
C LEU A 11 3.51 6.10 -0.06
N ARG A 12 4.66 5.44 -0.21
CA ARG A 12 5.81 6.00 -0.92
C ARG A 12 5.81 5.55 -2.37
N LEU A 13 5.32 6.42 -3.23
CA LEU A 13 5.30 6.24 -4.67
C LEU A 13 6.50 6.95 -5.32
N PRO A 14 7.13 6.34 -6.35
CA PRO A 14 8.05 7.07 -7.21
C PRO A 14 7.29 8.16 -7.98
N TYR A 15 8.03 9.15 -8.49
CA TYR A 15 7.45 10.23 -9.29
C TYR A 15 6.75 9.71 -10.56
N SER A 16 7.34 8.71 -11.22
CA SER A 16 6.81 8.10 -12.43
C SER A 16 7.34 6.68 -12.60
N VAL A 17 6.60 5.85 -13.34
CA VAL A 17 6.94 4.46 -13.66
C VAL A 17 6.80 4.22 -15.16
N ILE A 18 7.58 3.28 -15.72
CA ILE A 18 7.51 2.96 -17.14
C ILE A 18 6.38 1.94 -17.37
N ARG A 19 5.57 2.15 -18.42
CA ARG A 19 4.52 1.21 -18.83
C ARG A 19 5.12 -0.18 -19.08
N ASN A 20 4.45 -1.21 -18.57
CA ASN A 20 4.83 -2.62 -18.65
C ASN A 20 6.11 -2.98 -17.86
N GLU A 21 6.60 -2.11 -16.98
CA GLU A 21 7.70 -2.42 -16.08
C GLU A 21 7.17 -2.90 -14.73
N GLN A 22 7.82 -3.93 -14.18
CA GLN A 22 7.52 -4.39 -12.83
C GLN A 22 8.20 -3.47 -11.80
N VAL A 23 7.40 -2.86 -10.95
CA VAL A 23 7.87 -1.97 -9.89
C VAL A 23 7.32 -2.43 -8.54
N GLU A 24 8.10 -2.19 -7.48
CA GLU A 24 7.69 -2.47 -6.11
C GLU A 24 7.41 -1.14 -5.39
N ILE A 25 6.18 -0.95 -4.94
CA ILE A 25 5.79 0.21 -4.13
C ILE A 25 5.80 -0.15 -2.65
N LYS A 26 6.17 0.83 -1.82
CA LYS A 26 6.33 0.64 -0.38
C LYS A 26 5.24 1.41 0.39
N ALA A 27 4.42 0.69 1.13
CA ALA A 27 3.49 1.25 2.10
C ALA A 27 4.06 1.05 3.51
N ILE A 28 4.19 2.13 4.29
CA ILE A 28 4.65 2.07 5.68
C ILE A 28 3.45 2.27 6.59
N LEU A 29 3.18 1.28 7.43
CA LEU A 29 2.14 1.34 8.43
C LEU A 29 2.74 1.86 9.72
N TYR A 30 2.22 2.98 10.22
CA TYR A 30 2.66 3.57 11.49
C TYR A 30 1.66 3.25 12.59
N ASN A 31 2.13 2.64 13.67
CA ASN A 31 1.35 2.43 14.88
C ASN A 31 1.94 3.27 16.03
N TYR A 32 1.28 4.36 16.38
CA TYR A 32 1.65 5.18 17.54
C TYR A 32 0.88 4.82 18.81
N HIS A 33 0.00 3.83 18.77
CA HIS A 33 -0.62 3.28 19.98
C HIS A 33 0.41 2.59 20.87
N THR A 34 0.04 2.44 22.16
CA THR A 34 0.82 1.69 23.15
C THR A 34 0.56 0.18 23.11
N GLU A 35 -0.41 -0.26 22.31
CA GLU A 35 -0.78 -1.66 22.15
C GLU A 35 -0.37 -2.20 20.78
N LYS A 36 -0.21 -3.52 20.72
CA LYS A 36 0.07 -4.24 19.48
C LYS A 36 -1.23 -4.33 18.69
N ILE A 37 -1.20 -3.94 17.42
CA ILE A 37 -2.37 -3.99 16.54
C ILE A 37 -2.19 -5.04 15.46
N LYS A 38 -3.29 -5.67 15.07
CA LYS A 38 -3.35 -6.60 13.93
C LYS A 38 -4.28 -5.99 12.89
N VAL A 39 -3.72 -5.62 11.75
CA VAL A 39 -4.43 -4.91 10.69
C VAL A 39 -4.46 -5.75 9.42
N GLN A 40 -5.57 -5.69 8.69
CA GLN A 40 -5.68 -6.26 7.36
C GLN A 40 -5.60 -5.12 6.35
N VAL A 41 -4.54 -5.13 5.53
CA VAL A 41 -4.35 -4.17 4.45
C VAL A 41 -4.84 -4.82 3.16
N GLU A 42 -5.57 -4.05 2.35
CA GLU A 42 -6.13 -4.51 1.10
C GLU A 42 -5.62 -3.65 -0.05
N PHE A 43 -5.11 -4.29 -1.10
CA PHE A 43 -4.83 -3.63 -2.37
C PHE A 43 -5.99 -3.94 -3.33
N PRO A 44 -6.76 -2.93 -3.78
CA PRO A 44 -7.92 -3.14 -4.63
C PRO A 44 -7.50 -3.53 -6.05
N TYR A 45 -8.43 -4.15 -6.77
CA TYR A 45 -8.26 -4.41 -8.20
C TYR A 45 -8.40 -3.11 -8.98
N ASN A 46 -7.47 -2.88 -9.91
CA ASN A 46 -7.52 -1.80 -10.88
C ASN A 46 -7.23 -2.39 -12.26
N GLU A 47 -8.11 -2.18 -13.23
CA GLU A 47 -7.98 -2.72 -14.59
C GLU A 47 -6.75 -2.21 -15.35
N HIS A 48 -6.19 -1.09 -14.91
CA HIS A 48 -5.00 -0.46 -15.50
C HIS A 48 -3.69 -0.92 -14.87
N ILE A 49 -3.75 -1.75 -13.81
CA ILE A 49 -2.59 -2.24 -13.07
C ILE A 49 -2.67 -3.76 -12.94
N CYS A 50 -1.67 -4.45 -13.48
CA CYS A 50 -1.46 -5.85 -13.15
C CYS A 50 -0.77 -5.95 -11.78
N SER A 51 -1.51 -6.43 -10.78
CA SER A 51 -1.05 -6.58 -9.40
C SER A 51 -1.47 -7.95 -8.86
N GLY A 52 -1.22 -8.22 -7.58
CA GLY A 52 -1.71 -9.43 -6.90
C GLY A 52 -3.24 -9.49 -6.72
N ALA A 53 -3.98 -8.43 -7.05
CA ALA A 53 -5.44 -8.39 -6.96
C ALA A 53 -6.09 -8.86 -8.27
N THR A 54 -7.25 -9.53 -8.16
CA THR A 54 -8.07 -9.96 -9.29
C THR A 54 -9.42 -9.24 -9.28
N PRO A 55 -10.16 -9.19 -10.41
CA PRO A 55 -11.46 -8.52 -10.46
C PRO A 55 -12.45 -9.02 -9.40
N GLN A 56 -12.33 -10.29 -9.01
CA GLN A 56 -13.19 -10.93 -8.02
C GLN A 56 -12.66 -10.82 -6.58
N LYS A 57 -11.34 -10.57 -6.39
CA LYS A 57 -10.71 -10.64 -5.08
C LYS A 57 -9.61 -9.59 -4.91
N ARG A 58 -9.78 -8.75 -3.88
CA ARG A 58 -8.75 -7.83 -3.40
C ARG A 58 -7.57 -8.60 -2.83
N PHE A 59 -6.36 -8.09 -3.04
CA PHE A 59 -5.16 -8.69 -2.45
C PHE A 59 -5.07 -8.25 -0.98
N LYS A 60 -5.26 -9.19 -0.06
CA LYS A 60 -5.30 -8.90 1.38
C LYS A 60 -4.06 -9.45 2.06
N GLN A 61 -3.47 -8.64 2.94
CA GLN A 61 -2.36 -9.05 3.79
C GLN A 61 -2.64 -8.67 5.24
N THR A 62 -2.43 -9.61 6.16
CA THR A 62 -2.56 -9.34 7.59
C THR A 62 -1.19 -9.05 8.18
N VAL A 63 -1.05 -7.89 8.81
CA VAL A 63 0.22 -7.42 9.39
C VAL A 63 0.00 -7.15 10.87
N GLU A 64 0.95 -7.58 11.68
CA GLU A 64 0.99 -7.28 13.11
C GLU A 64 2.05 -6.23 13.37
N ILE A 65 1.64 -5.11 13.98
CA ILE A 65 2.52 -3.95 14.22
C ILE A 65 2.67 -3.78 15.71
N HIS A 66 3.92 -3.74 16.17
CA HIS A 66 4.23 -3.54 17.59
C HIS A 66 3.85 -2.12 18.06
N PRO A 67 3.74 -1.90 19.39
CA PRO A 67 3.51 -0.58 19.94
C PRO A 67 4.59 0.41 19.53
N LYS A 68 4.20 1.65 19.20
CA LYS A 68 5.12 2.75 18.85
C LYS A 68 6.15 2.38 17.78
N SER A 69 5.77 1.53 16.83
CA SER A 69 6.65 1.05 15.76
C SER A 69 6.00 1.20 14.38
N SER A 70 6.75 0.86 13.34
CA SER A 70 6.29 0.87 11.97
C SER A 70 6.64 -0.44 11.27
N GLU A 71 5.77 -0.91 10.38
CA GLU A 71 6.01 -2.07 9.53
C GLU A 71 5.88 -1.67 8.06
N ALA A 72 6.74 -2.23 7.21
CA ALA A 72 6.70 -1.99 5.77
C ALA A 72 5.99 -3.14 5.05
N VAL A 73 5.06 -2.79 4.17
CA VAL A 73 4.38 -3.71 3.25
C VAL A 73 4.77 -3.33 1.82
N PHE A 74 5.16 -4.33 1.05
CA PHE A 74 5.60 -4.16 -0.32
C PHE A 74 4.54 -4.72 -1.28
N TYR A 75 4.23 -3.98 -2.32
CA TYR A 75 3.31 -4.40 -3.38
C TYR A 75 4.01 -4.35 -4.73
N THR A 76 4.04 -5.47 -5.43
CA THR A 76 4.51 -5.55 -6.81
C THR A 76 3.38 -5.19 -7.76
N ILE A 77 3.61 -4.18 -8.60
CA ILE A 77 2.62 -3.72 -9.60
C ILE A 77 3.29 -3.56 -10.97
N ILE A 78 2.50 -3.74 -12.02
CA ILE A 78 2.89 -3.50 -13.42
C ILE A 78 1.82 -2.59 -14.04
N PRO A 79 2.15 -1.34 -14.44
CA PRO A 79 1.19 -0.44 -15.08
C PRO A 79 0.98 -0.84 -16.55
N LEU A 80 -0.28 -1.02 -16.95
CA LEU A 80 -0.64 -1.49 -18.29
C LEU A 80 -0.94 -0.34 -19.27
N VAL A 81 -1.28 0.84 -18.76
CA VAL A 81 -1.62 2.03 -19.55
C VAL A 81 -0.70 3.20 -19.19
N LEU A 82 -0.69 4.22 -20.05
CA LEU A 82 -0.01 5.50 -19.79
C LEU A 82 -0.99 6.50 -19.18
N GLY A 83 -0.45 7.48 -18.46
CA GLY A 83 -1.22 8.54 -17.81
C GLY A 83 -1.24 8.40 -16.29
N ASP A 84 -2.12 9.16 -15.65
CA ASP A 84 -2.27 9.17 -14.21
C ASP A 84 -3.19 8.03 -13.76
N ILE A 85 -2.68 7.17 -12.88
CA ILE A 85 -3.42 6.04 -12.31
C ILE A 85 -3.49 6.23 -10.80
N ALA A 86 -4.70 6.18 -10.25
CA ALA A 86 -4.91 6.25 -8.80
C ALA A 86 -4.47 4.93 -8.12
N ILE A 87 -3.74 5.07 -7.02
CA ILE A 87 -3.40 3.97 -6.09
C ILE A 87 -4.17 4.21 -4.79
N GLU A 88 -4.88 3.19 -4.32
CA GLU A 88 -5.73 3.20 -3.13
C GLU A 88 -5.23 2.21 -2.07
#